data_AF-A0A8J7BR73-F1
#
_entry.id   AF-A0A8J7BR73-F1
#
_cell.length_a   1.000
_cell.length_b   1.000
_cell.length_c   1.000
_cell.angle_alpha   90.00
_cell.angle_beta   90.00
_cell.angle_gamma   90.00
#
_symmetry.space_group_name_H-M   'P 1'
#
loop_
_entity.id
_entity.type
_entity.pdbx_description
1 polymer ?
#
loop_
_entity_poly.entity_id
_entity_poly.type
_entity_poly.pdbx_seq_one_letter_code
_entity_poly.pdbx_strand_id
1 'polypeptide(L)'
;MHLLAHIEAYSRETPFIPQLLQSLSSNESALSSGERLTQSRVKDKSELLDTQSTVALHSVPRGQGSKALLREANRELKAAKASTYSHKTQVNEALGQFNYDCSGFLKYAIARSVPEALRSLQTATVRRPLAKHFVGFVTSLPSGKVVGRWKRIERATDLAPGDIIAWLKPPTVVSDNTGHVMIVRAAIRQHPKRSNEIIIPIIDSTATRHGHSDSRHKAAETGLGTGSIVLVVDDSGKAIGYRWSRSENSRRHTTKIALTRLE
;
A
#
# COMPACT_ATOMS: atom_id res chain seq x y z
N MET A 1 -23.83 34.17 -31.10
CA MET A 1 -24.72 33.02 -30.87
C MET A 1 -24.05 32.07 -29.89
N HIS A 2 -24.57 32.04 -28.67
CA HIS A 2 -24.20 31.08 -27.63
C HIS A 2 -24.77 29.69 -27.94
N LEU A 3 -24.03 28.64 -27.60
CA LEU A 3 -24.66 27.43 -27.08
C LEU A 3 -23.73 26.77 -26.05
N LEU A 4 -24.19 26.82 -24.79
CA LEU A 4 -23.66 26.13 -23.63
C LEU A 4 -24.02 24.64 -23.73
N ALA A 5 -23.06 23.75 -23.54
CA ALA A 5 -23.33 22.35 -23.21
C ALA A 5 -22.97 22.13 -21.74
N HIS A 6 -24.00 21.99 -20.92
CA HIS A 6 -23.95 21.46 -19.55
C HIS A 6 -23.31 20.07 -19.55
N ILE A 7 -22.30 19.86 -18.70
CA ILE A 7 -21.91 18.53 -18.24
C ILE A 7 -22.27 18.46 -16.77
N GLU A 8 -23.29 17.67 -16.45
CA GLU A 8 -23.71 17.37 -15.10
C GLU A 8 -22.59 16.68 -14.31
N ALA A 9 -22.26 17.29 -13.18
CA ALA A 9 -21.39 16.73 -12.17
C ALA A 9 -22.12 15.58 -11.45
N TYR A 10 -21.54 14.37 -11.51
CA TYR A 10 -21.91 13.28 -10.61
C TYR A 10 -20.81 13.08 -9.55
N SER A 11 -20.72 14.02 -8.63
CA SER A 11 -20.01 13.82 -7.36
C SER A 11 -20.98 13.19 -6.37
N ARG A 12 -20.95 11.86 -6.22
CA ARG A 12 -21.48 11.22 -5.01
C ARG A 12 -20.33 11.03 -4.04
N GLU A 13 -20.12 12.04 -3.22
CA GLU A 13 -19.37 11.91 -1.97
C GLU A 13 -20.10 10.88 -1.09
N THR A 14 -19.46 9.74 -0.85
CA THR A 14 -19.85 8.87 0.26
C THR A 14 -18.99 9.26 1.46
N PRO A 15 -19.59 9.78 2.55
CA PRO A 15 -18.84 10.10 3.75
C PRO A 15 -18.25 8.83 4.35
N PHE A 16 -17.02 8.94 4.84
CA PHE A 16 -16.32 7.90 5.61
C PHE A 16 -17.13 7.59 6.88
N ILE A 17 -17.66 6.38 7.03
CA ILE A 17 -18.39 5.94 8.24
C ILE A 17 -17.40 5.20 9.17
N PRO A 18 -17.11 5.73 10.38
CA PRO A 18 -16.13 5.15 11.32
C PRO A 18 -16.55 3.83 11.99
N GLN A 19 -17.75 3.30 11.74
CA GLN A 19 -18.31 2.15 12.49
C GLN A 19 -17.64 0.80 12.20
N LEU A 20 -16.70 0.70 11.27
CA LEU A 20 -16.19 -0.60 10.80
C LEU A 20 -15.14 -1.26 11.73
N LEU A 21 -14.57 -0.54 12.70
CA LEU A 21 -13.60 -1.11 13.65
C LEU A 21 -14.21 -2.22 14.53
N GLN A 22 -15.52 -2.22 14.77
CA GLN A 22 -16.18 -3.29 15.52
C GLN A 22 -16.25 -4.61 14.74
N SER A 23 -16.46 -4.59 13.42
CA SER A 23 -16.58 -5.82 12.61
C SER A 23 -15.29 -6.63 12.50
N LEU A 24 -14.13 -5.98 12.65
CA LEU A 24 -12.82 -6.65 12.63
C LEU A 24 -12.41 -7.22 14.00
N SER A 25 -13.10 -6.84 15.07
CA SER A 25 -12.84 -7.28 16.45
C SER A 25 -13.69 -8.50 16.86
N SER A 26 -14.89 -8.65 16.29
CA SER A 26 -15.88 -9.63 16.77
C SER A 26 -15.62 -11.10 16.37
N ASN A 27 -14.59 -11.37 15.57
CA ASN A 27 -14.27 -12.74 15.12
C ASN A 27 -13.28 -13.48 16.03
N GLU A 28 -12.80 -12.90 17.14
CA GLU A 28 -11.86 -13.56 18.08
C GLU A 28 -12.50 -14.08 19.38
N SER A 29 -13.82 -13.91 19.62
CA SER A 29 -14.43 -14.23 20.92
C SER A 29 -15.32 -15.47 20.98
N ALA A 30 -15.22 -16.41 20.04
CA ALA A 30 -16.09 -17.59 19.99
C ALA A 30 -15.34 -18.92 20.12
N LEU A 31 -14.38 -19.03 21.04
CA LEU A 31 -13.78 -20.31 21.45
C LEU A 31 -13.34 -20.25 22.92
N SER A 32 -14.29 -20.27 23.87
CA SER A 32 -14.02 -20.65 25.27
C SER A 32 -15.31 -20.76 26.08
N SER A 33 -15.92 -21.95 26.09
CA SER A 33 -16.69 -22.44 27.24
C SER A 33 -16.94 -23.93 27.04
N GLY A 34 -16.39 -24.75 27.94
CA GLY A 34 -16.56 -26.18 27.94
C GLY A 34 -17.80 -26.62 28.73
N GLU A 35 -18.21 -27.87 28.52
CA GLU A 35 -18.81 -28.69 29.57
C GLU A 35 -18.66 -30.18 29.22
N ARG A 36 -18.61 -30.99 30.26
CA ARG A 36 -18.16 -32.40 30.30
C ARG A 36 -19.36 -33.30 30.66
N LEU A 37 -19.22 -34.59 30.32
CA LEU A 37 -20.02 -35.80 30.68
C LEU A 37 -21.07 -36.18 29.62
N THR A 38 -21.05 -37.37 29.02
CA THR A 38 -21.10 -38.71 29.65
C THR A 38 -20.52 -39.81 28.75
N GLN A 39 -20.04 -40.89 29.38
CA GLN A 39 -19.56 -42.11 28.73
C GLN A 39 -20.72 -43.03 28.31
N SER A 40 -20.66 -43.60 27.11
CA SER A 40 -21.03 -45.01 26.91
C SER A 40 -20.31 -45.60 25.68
N ARG A 41 -20.18 -46.93 25.70
CA ARG A 41 -19.16 -47.77 25.08
C ARG A 41 -19.79 -48.60 23.96
N VAL A 42 -19.32 -48.54 22.71
CA VAL A 42 -19.34 -49.69 21.76
C VAL A 42 -18.15 -49.66 20.78
N LYS A 43 -17.66 -50.88 20.54
CA LYS A 43 -16.55 -51.44 19.76
C LYS A 43 -16.54 -51.20 18.23
N ASP A 44 -15.30 -51.10 17.71
CA ASP A 44 -14.70 -51.79 16.55
C ASP A 44 -14.82 -51.22 15.11
N LYS A 45 -13.65 -51.23 14.45
CA LYS A 45 -13.33 -51.22 13.00
C LYS A 45 -13.79 -50.04 12.10
N SER A 46 -12.83 -49.21 11.70
CA SER A 46 -12.14 -49.39 10.39
C SER A 46 -11.25 -48.19 10.10
N GLU A 47 -9.97 -48.50 9.82
CA GLU A 47 -9.07 -47.62 9.10
C GLU A 47 -9.66 -47.32 7.72
N LEU A 48 -10.02 -46.07 7.49
CA LEU A 48 -10.12 -45.52 6.14
C LEU A 48 -9.44 -44.15 6.16
N LEU A 49 -8.33 -44.12 5.42
CA LEU A 49 -7.48 -42.98 5.15
C LEU A 49 -8.32 -41.81 4.61
N ASP A 50 -8.52 -40.78 5.42
CA ASP A 50 -9.03 -39.49 4.95
C ASP A 50 -7.84 -38.66 4.45
N THR A 51 -7.47 -38.87 3.19
CA THR A 51 -6.61 -37.94 2.44
C THR A 51 -7.37 -36.64 2.19
N GLN A 52 -7.42 -35.78 3.21
CA GLN A 52 -7.68 -34.35 3.02
C GLN A 52 -6.35 -33.60 2.98
N SER A 53 -5.65 -33.72 1.84
CA SER A 53 -4.73 -32.67 1.40
C SER A 53 -5.56 -31.55 0.75
N THR A 54 -6.18 -30.72 1.57
CA THR A 54 -6.69 -29.42 1.13
C THR A 54 -5.55 -28.41 1.24
N VAL A 55 -4.99 -28.05 0.08
CA VAL A 55 -3.94 -27.05 -0.06
C VAL A 55 -4.41 -25.73 0.57
N ALA A 56 -3.90 -25.40 1.75
CA ALA A 56 -4.09 -24.09 2.34
C ALA A 56 -3.46 -23.05 1.38
N LEU A 57 -4.30 -22.16 0.84
CA LEU A 57 -3.86 -20.92 0.22
C LEU A 57 -2.84 -20.28 1.16
N HIS A 58 -1.60 -20.13 0.71
CA HIS A 58 -0.46 -19.80 1.54
C HIS A 58 -0.63 -18.40 2.16
N SER A 59 -1.25 -18.33 3.33
CA SER A 59 -1.33 -17.09 4.09
C SER A 59 0.07 -16.70 4.57
N VAL A 60 0.49 -15.48 4.28
CA VAL A 60 1.78 -14.97 4.78
C VAL A 60 1.72 -14.93 6.31
N PRO A 61 2.70 -15.44 7.06
CA PRO A 61 2.70 -15.34 8.52
C PRO A 61 2.62 -13.88 8.98
N ARG A 62 1.99 -13.62 10.14
CA ARG A 62 2.00 -12.26 10.74
C ARG A 62 3.46 -11.82 11.00
N GLY A 63 3.76 -10.54 10.81
CA GLY A 63 5.11 -9.98 10.86
C GLY A 63 5.93 -10.15 9.58
N GLN A 64 5.38 -10.74 8.52
CA GLN A 64 6.07 -10.97 7.25
C GLN A 64 5.45 -10.25 6.05
N GLY A 65 4.31 -9.58 6.22
CA GLY A 65 3.59 -8.89 5.14
C GLY A 65 4.46 -7.91 4.36
N SER A 66 5.20 -7.03 5.03
CA SER A 66 6.07 -6.04 4.38
C SER A 66 7.22 -6.69 3.60
N LYS A 67 7.81 -7.75 4.16
CA LYS A 67 8.84 -8.54 3.47
C LYS A 67 8.26 -9.22 2.21
N ALA A 68 7.06 -9.77 2.30
CA ALA A 68 6.38 -10.38 1.16
C ALA A 68 6.06 -9.36 0.07
N LEU A 69 5.55 -8.18 0.45
CA LEU A 69 5.30 -7.08 -0.48
C LEU A 69 6.58 -6.61 -1.17
N LEU A 70 7.67 -6.41 -0.42
CA LEU A 70 8.95 -6.01 -0.99
C LEU A 70 9.53 -7.06 -1.95
N ARG A 71 9.40 -8.35 -1.62
CA ARG A 71 9.82 -9.44 -2.51
C ARG A 71 9.03 -9.40 -3.83
N GLU A 72 7.73 -9.21 -3.77
CA GLU A 72 6.90 -9.13 -4.98
C GLU A 72 7.24 -7.90 -5.83
N ALA A 73 7.38 -6.73 -5.21
CA ALA A 73 7.80 -5.52 -5.92
C ALA A 73 9.16 -5.67 -6.61
N ASN A 74 10.13 -6.34 -5.96
CA ASN A 74 11.42 -6.64 -6.58
C ASN A 74 11.33 -7.68 -7.70
N ARG A 75 10.42 -8.66 -7.58
CA ARG A 75 10.14 -9.63 -8.65
C ARG A 75 9.59 -8.92 -9.89
N GLU A 76 8.61 -8.03 -9.70
CA GLU A 76 8.05 -7.20 -10.78
C GLU A 76 9.14 -6.35 -11.46
N LEU A 77 9.99 -5.68 -10.67
CA LEU A 77 11.14 -4.91 -11.20
C LEU A 77 12.09 -5.76 -12.05
N LYS A 78 12.39 -6.99 -11.60
CA LYS A 78 13.28 -7.92 -12.33
C LYS A 78 12.62 -8.48 -13.59
N ALA A 79 11.31 -8.71 -13.56
CA ALA A 79 10.55 -9.27 -14.67
C ALA A 79 10.22 -8.23 -15.75
N ALA A 80 10.14 -6.95 -15.38
CA ALA A 80 9.80 -5.88 -16.30
C ALA A 80 10.86 -5.68 -17.39
N LYS A 81 10.44 -5.89 -18.64
CA LYS A 81 11.16 -5.50 -19.86
C LYS A 81 10.65 -4.18 -20.42
N ALA A 82 9.36 -3.90 -20.20
CA ALA A 82 8.72 -2.64 -20.53
C ALA A 82 7.68 -2.27 -19.46
N SER A 83 7.62 -0.99 -19.13
CA SER A 83 6.60 -0.46 -18.24
C SER A 83 6.19 0.93 -18.69
N THR A 84 4.91 1.26 -18.51
CA THR A 84 4.38 2.59 -18.75
C THR A 84 3.41 2.97 -17.65
N TYR A 85 3.37 4.27 -17.32
CA TYR A 85 2.38 4.80 -16.39
C TYR A 85 1.02 4.87 -17.09
N SER A 86 0.03 4.15 -16.56
CA SER A 86 -1.30 4.05 -17.15
C SER A 86 -2.39 3.96 -16.10
N HIS A 87 -3.47 4.72 -16.27
CA HIS A 87 -4.65 4.65 -15.38
C HIS A 87 -5.39 3.31 -15.47
N LYS A 88 -5.07 2.45 -16.44
CA LYS A 88 -5.54 1.06 -16.54
C LYS A 88 -4.40 0.11 -16.18
N THR A 89 -4.66 -0.80 -15.25
CA THR A 89 -3.73 -1.89 -14.94
C THR A 89 -3.81 -2.96 -16.03
N GLN A 90 -2.72 -3.15 -16.77
CA GLN A 90 -2.54 -4.19 -17.77
C GLN A 90 -1.14 -4.79 -17.58
N VAL A 91 -1.10 -6.07 -17.20
CA VAL A 91 0.16 -6.78 -16.95
C VAL A 91 0.18 -8.03 -17.83
N ASN A 92 1.24 -8.18 -18.61
CA ASN A 92 1.57 -9.41 -19.34
C ASN A 92 2.93 -9.89 -18.84
N GLU A 93 2.90 -10.77 -17.83
CA GLU A 93 4.07 -11.37 -17.19
C GLU A 93 4.98 -12.09 -18.18
N ALA A 94 4.40 -12.84 -19.13
CA ALA A 94 5.16 -13.61 -20.11
C ALA A 94 6.02 -12.71 -21.03
N LEU A 95 5.49 -11.54 -21.38
CA LEU A 95 6.21 -10.54 -22.18
C LEU A 95 7.01 -9.55 -21.32
N GLY A 96 6.91 -9.61 -20.00
CA GLY A 96 7.53 -8.64 -19.09
C GLY A 96 6.96 -7.22 -19.24
N GLN A 97 5.67 -7.09 -19.56
CA GLN A 97 5.00 -5.80 -19.73
C GLN A 97 4.16 -5.45 -18.50
N PHE A 98 4.47 -4.34 -17.85
CA PHE A 98 3.80 -3.90 -16.62
C PHE A 98 3.28 -2.47 -16.79
N ASN A 99 2.01 -2.31 -17.16
CA ASN A 99 1.40 -0.99 -17.37
C ASN A 99 0.39 -0.68 -16.25
N TYR A 100 0.68 0.32 -15.43
CA TYR A 100 -0.18 0.73 -14.32
C TYR A 100 0.21 2.10 -13.77
N ASP A 101 -0.69 2.71 -13.02
CA ASP A 101 -0.41 3.87 -12.17
C ASP A 101 0.18 3.44 -10.82
N CYS A 102 0.53 4.40 -9.97
CA CYS A 102 1.14 4.14 -8.66
C CYS A 102 0.29 3.22 -7.77
N SER A 103 -1.02 3.46 -7.75
CA SER A 103 -1.96 2.66 -6.96
C SER A 103 -2.29 1.31 -7.62
N GLY A 104 -2.20 1.24 -8.94
CA GLY A 104 -2.38 0.03 -9.73
C GLY A 104 -1.24 -0.94 -9.51
N PHE A 105 0.00 -0.44 -9.51
CA PHE A 105 1.20 -1.15 -9.08
C PHE A 105 1.02 -1.72 -7.67
N LEU A 106 0.79 -0.86 -6.67
CA LEU A 106 0.71 -1.32 -5.29
C LEU A 106 -0.43 -2.34 -5.10
N LYS A 107 -1.59 -2.11 -5.71
CA LYS A 107 -2.71 -3.05 -5.65
C LYS A 107 -2.33 -4.41 -6.27
N TYR A 108 -1.64 -4.40 -7.41
CA TYR A 108 -1.18 -5.63 -8.06
C TYR A 108 -0.19 -6.40 -7.17
N ALA A 109 0.80 -5.70 -6.61
CA ALA A 109 1.78 -6.28 -5.69
C ALA A 109 1.12 -6.85 -4.41
N ILE A 110 0.19 -6.12 -3.76
CA ILE A 110 -0.51 -6.61 -2.57
C ILE A 110 -1.41 -7.81 -2.91
N ALA A 111 -2.11 -7.81 -4.05
CA ALA A 111 -2.96 -8.93 -4.45
C ALA A 111 -2.19 -10.25 -4.54
N ARG A 112 -0.91 -10.19 -4.94
CA ARG A 112 -0.04 -11.35 -5.15
C ARG A 112 0.79 -11.72 -3.92
N SER A 113 0.98 -10.80 -2.99
CA SER A 113 1.80 -11.01 -1.80
C SER A 113 0.99 -11.19 -0.52
N VAL A 114 -0.01 -10.33 -0.27
CA VAL A 114 -0.82 -10.32 0.95
C VAL A 114 -2.29 -10.06 0.61
N PRO A 115 -2.99 -11.00 -0.06
CA PRO A 115 -4.34 -10.78 -0.58
C PRO A 115 -5.37 -10.43 0.50
N GLU A 116 -5.19 -10.88 1.75
CA GLU A 116 -6.03 -10.50 2.89
C GLU A 116 -5.98 -8.99 3.17
N ALA A 117 -4.80 -8.38 3.05
CA ALA A 117 -4.62 -6.94 3.24
C ALA A 117 -5.35 -6.14 2.17
N LEU A 118 -5.28 -6.60 0.91
CA LEU A 118 -6.02 -5.97 -0.18
C LEU A 118 -7.53 -6.07 0.04
N ARG A 119 -8.03 -7.25 0.42
CA ARG A 119 -9.45 -7.45 0.71
C ARG A 119 -9.95 -6.50 1.80
N SER A 120 -9.23 -6.39 2.93
CA SER A 120 -9.65 -5.49 4.01
C SER A 120 -9.66 -4.02 3.58
N LEU A 121 -8.67 -3.59 2.79
CA LEU A 121 -8.62 -2.24 2.23
C LEU A 121 -9.80 -1.98 1.29
N GLN A 122 -10.13 -2.92 0.41
CA GLN A 122 -11.22 -2.79 -0.55
C GLN A 122 -12.59 -2.77 0.14
N THR A 123 -12.79 -3.62 1.16
CA THR A 123 -14.00 -3.62 1.99
C THR A 123 -14.20 -2.30 2.73
N ALA A 124 -13.13 -1.73 3.27
CA ALA A 124 -13.19 -0.48 4.02
C ALA A 124 -13.24 0.78 3.15
N THR A 125 -12.97 0.67 1.85
CA THR A 125 -12.88 1.82 0.94
C THR A 125 -13.66 1.58 -0.35
N VAL A 126 -12.98 1.17 -1.41
CA VAL A 126 -13.51 0.96 -2.74
C VAL A 126 -12.79 -0.20 -3.43
N ARG A 127 -13.42 -0.79 -4.46
CA ARG A 127 -12.82 -1.89 -5.24
C ARG A 127 -11.47 -1.53 -5.88
N ARG A 128 -11.28 -0.27 -6.29
CA ARG A 128 -10.03 0.26 -6.85
C ARG A 128 -9.48 1.37 -5.96
N PRO A 129 -8.75 1.02 -4.87
CA PRO A 129 -8.14 2.02 -4.02
C PRO A 129 -7.15 2.89 -4.82
N LEU A 130 -7.11 4.17 -4.48
CA LEU A 130 -6.22 5.20 -5.02
C LEU A 130 -5.42 5.75 -3.84
N ALA A 131 -4.38 6.55 -4.08
CA ALA A 131 -3.54 7.11 -3.01
C ALA A 131 -4.37 7.74 -1.87
N LYS A 132 -5.42 8.52 -2.18
CA LYS A 132 -6.31 9.10 -1.18
C LYS A 132 -7.02 8.08 -0.28
N HIS A 133 -7.36 6.91 -0.82
CA HIS A 133 -8.02 5.84 -0.08
C HIS A 133 -7.03 5.18 0.89
N PHE A 134 -5.77 4.99 0.50
CA PHE A 134 -4.72 4.55 1.42
C PHE A 134 -4.51 5.55 2.56
N VAL A 135 -4.42 6.85 2.26
CA VAL A 135 -4.27 7.88 3.31
C VAL A 135 -5.45 7.86 4.27
N GLY A 136 -6.69 7.82 3.77
CA GLY A 136 -7.90 7.74 4.58
C GLY A 136 -7.92 6.51 5.48
N PHE A 137 -7.75 5.33 4.87
CA PHE A 137 -7.76 4.04 5.57
C PHE A 137 -6.68 3.94 6.64
N VAL A 138 -5.42 4.27 6.31
CA VAL A 138 -4.32 4.17 7.28
C VAL A 138 -4.50 5.18 8.42
N THR A 139 -5.00 6.39 8.13
CA THR A 139 -5.22 7.39 9.19
C THR A 139 -6.32 6.95 10.16
N SER A 140 -7.31 6.17 9.71
CA SER A 140 -8.37 5.66 10.60
C SER A 140 -7.94 4.47 11.44
N LEU A 141 -6.78 3.88 11.18
CA LEU A 141 -6.23 2.82 12.03
C LEU A 141 -5.79 3.39 13.39
N PRO A 142 -6.03 2.66 14.49
CA PRO A 142 -5.49 3.00 15.79
C PRO A 142 -3.95 3.00 15.76
N SER A 143 -3.36 4.02 16.37
CA SER A 143 -1.91 4.17 16.45
C SER A 143 -1.25 2.98 17.16
N GLY A 144 -0.11 2.52 16.63
CA GLY A 144 0.73 1.48 17.25
C GLY A 144 0.15 0.06 17.24
N LYS A 145 -1.12 -0.13 16.88
CA LYS A 145 -1.79 -1.43 16.85
C LYS A 145 -1.84 -2.00 15.44
N VAL A 146 -1.79 -3.34 15.36
CA VAL A 146 -2.06 -4.08 14.14
C VAL A 146 -3.57 -4.32 14.06
N VAL A 147 -4.19 -3.93 12.95
CA VAL A 147 -5.60 -4.22 12.64
C VAL A 147 -5.65 -5.06 11.37
N GLY A 148 -6.04 -6.32 11.52
CA GLY A 148 -5.92 -7.30 10.44
C GLY A 148 -4.45 -7.48 10.01
N ARG A 149 -4.14 -7.08 8.78
CA ARG A 149 -2.77 -7.11 8.21
C ARG A 149 -2.08 -5.75 8.20
N TRP A 150 -2.70 -4.71 8.78
CA TRP A 150 -2.22 -3.33 8.65
C TRP A 150 -1.77 -2.78 9.98
N LYS A 151 -0.58 -2.18 10.00
CA LYS A 151 -0.05 -1.41 11.13
C LYS A 151 0.22 0.01 10.68
N ARG A 152 -0.33 1.00 11.38
CA ARG A 152 0.02 2.40 11.15
C ARG A 152 1.40 2.71 11.73
N ILE A 153 2.22 3.41 10.96
CA ILE A 153 3.51 3.95 11.39
C ILE A 153 3.32 5.44 11.66
N GLU A 154 3.73 5.91 12.85
CA GLU A 154 3.59 7.33 13.21
C GLU A 154 4.79 8.16 12.77
N ARG A 155 6.01 7.64 13.00
CA ARG A 155 7.25 8.36 12.79
C ARG A 155 7.92 7.87 11.52
N ALA A 156 8.36 8.80 10.68
CA ALA A 156 9.06 8.47 9.44
C ALA A 156 10.39 7.74 9.69
N THR A 157 10.98 7.89 10.88
CA THR A 157 12.18 7.16 11.30
C THR A 157 11.95 5.67 11.51
N ASP A 158 10.70 5.24 11.68
CA ASP A 158 10.35 3.84 11.96
C ASP A 158 10.05 3.04 10.67
N LEU A 159 10.14 3.72 9.52
CA LEU A 159 10.01 3.12 8.19
C LEU A 159 11.16 2.12 7.96
N ALA A 160 10.78 0.96 7.44
CA ALA A 160 11.66 -0.12 7.04
C ALA A 160 11.36 -0.56 5.60
N PRO A 161 12.28 -1.30 4.95
CA PRO A 161 12.03 -1.88 3.64
C PRO A 161 10.72 -2.70 3.61
N GLY A 162 9.89 -2.44 2.60
CA GLY A 162 8.58 -3.06 2.42
C GLY A 162 7.41 -2.29 3.02
N ASP A 163 7.66 -1.21 3.75
CA ASP A 163 6.59 -0.32 4.21
C ASP A 163 6.01 0.50 3.05
N ILE A 164 4.80 1.00 3.25
CA ILE A 164 4.04 1.76 2.27
C ILE A 164 3.97 3.22 2.72
N ILE A 165 4.19 4.13 1.77
CA ILE A 165 4.00 5.57 1.93
C ILE A 165 2.90 5.99 0.97
N ALA A 166 1.88 6.69 1.47
CA ALA A 166 0.85 7.32 0.66
C ALA A 166 0.70 8.79 1.07
N TRP A 167 0.45 9.67 0.11
CA TRP A 167 0.09 11.07 0.40
C TRP A 167 -1.02 11.57 -0.49
N LEU A 168 -1.74 12.59 0.00
CA LEU A 168 -2.74 13.29 -0.81
C LEU A 168 -2.06 14.22 -1.81
N LYS A 169 -2.74 14.46 -2.93
CA LYS A 169 -2.37 15.56 -3.83
C LYS A 169 -2.34 16.86 -3.01
N PRO A 170 -1.24 17.61 -3.00
CA PRO A 170 -1.19 18.90 -2.32
C PRO A 170 -2.25 19.85 -2.89
N PRO A 171 -2.93 20.68 -2.07
CA PRO A 171 -3.95 21.61 -2.55
C PRO A 171 -3.44 22.58 -3.63
N THR A 172 -2.15 22.88 -3.62
CA THR A 172 -1.48 23.79 -4.57
C THR A 172 -1.15 23.16 -5.92
N VAL A 173 -1.44 21.87 -6.11
CA VAL A 173 -1.16 21.15 -7.36
C VAL A 173 -2.46 20.98 -8.17
N VAL A 174 -2.49 21.58 -9.35
CA VAL A 174 -3.58 21.42 -10.33
C VAL A 174 -3.29 20.17 -11.16
N SER A 175 -4.03 19.09 -10.89
CA SER A 175 -3.92 17.79 -11.55
C SER A 175 -5.11 16.90 -11.16
N ASP A 176 -5.47 15.95 -12.01
CA ASP A 176 -6.49 14.94 -11.73
C ASP A 176 -5.99 13.77 -10.85
N ASN A 177 -4.69 13.77 -10.49
CA ASN A 177 -4.18 12.77 -9.55
C ASN A 177 -4.78 12.95 -8.14
N THR A 178 -4.89 11.86 -7.40
CA THR A 178 -5.42 11.90 -6.01
C THR A 178 -4.32 11.99 -4.96
N GLY A 179 -3.06 12.02 -5.40
CA GLY A 179 -1.87 11.83 -4.58
C GLY A 179 -0.96 10.77 -5.17
N HIS A 180 -0.07 10.21 -4.35
CA HIS A 180 0.88 9.19 -4.76
C HIS A 180 1.01 8.09 -3.71
N VAL A 181 1.41 6.89 -4.14
CA VAL A 181 1.67 5.77 -3.25
C VAL A 181 2.87 4.97 -3.75
N MET A 182 3.70 4.51 -2.82
CA MET A 182 4.96 3.81 -3.11
C MET A 182 5.34 2.85 -1.98
N ILE A 183 6.33 2.00 -2.27
CA ILE A 183 6.92 1.05 -1.32
C ILE A 183 8.32 1.53 -0.96
N VAL A 184 8.68 1.48 0.33
CA VAL A 184 10.03 1.71 0.82
C VAL A 184 10.93 0.56 0.35
N ARG A 185 11.95 0.88 -0.45
CA ARG A 185 12.82 -0.11 -1.08
C ARG A 185 13.93 -0.61 -0.17
N ALA A 186 14.54 0.31 0.58
CA ALA A 186 15.75 0.08 1.34
C ALA A 186 15.77 0.98 2.59
N ALA A 187 16.79 0.80 3.44
CA ALA A 187 16.93 1.57 4.67
C ALA A 187 16.88 3.09 4.40
N ILE A 188 16.15 3.81 5.26
CA ILE A 188 16.05 5.26 5.22
C ILE A 188 17.38 5.91 5.61
N ARG A 189 17.56 7.17 5.23
CA ARG A 189 18.75 7.95 5.61
C ARG A 189 18.36 9.36 5.99
N GLN A 190 18.93 9.87 7.08
CA GLN A 190 18.81 11.29 7.39
C GLN A 190 19.40 12.15 6.26
N HIS A 191 18.76 13.27 5.92
CA HIS A 191 19.33 14.21 4.96
C HIS A 191 20.57 14.87 5.57
N PRO A 192 21.72 14.87 4.87
CA PRO A 192 23.01 15.27 5.47
C PRO A 192 23.09 16.76 5.86
N LYS A 193 22.22 17.60 5.29
CA LYS A 193 22.21 19.06 5.53
C LYS A 193 20.93 19.57 6.21
N ARG A 194 19.94 18.69 6.43
CA ARG A 194 18.60 19.09 6.88
C ARG A 194 18.07 18.08 7.89
N SER A 195 18.11 18.44 9.17
CA SER A 195 17.74 17.56 10.29
C SER A 195 16.26 17.15 10.30
N ASN A 196 15.40 17.92 9.64
CA ASN A 196 13.97 17.62 9.50
C ASN A 196 13.62 16.92 8.17
N GLU A 197 14.61 16.42 7.43
CA GLU A 197 14.39 15.74 6.15
C GLU A 197 14.99 14.33 6.16
N ILE A 198 14.20 13.35 5.69
CA ILE A 198 14.61 11.95 5.61
C ILE A 198 14.53 11.49 4.15
N ILE A 199 15.63 10.97 3.63
CA ILE A 199 15.73 10.38 2.30
C ILE A 199 15.18 8.95 2.35
N ILE A 200 14.20 8.67 1.49
CA ILE A 200 13.57 7.36 1.41
C ILE A 200 13.82 6.76 0.01
N PRO A 201 14.58 5.65 -0.09
CA PRO A 201 14.63 4.86 -1.32
C PRO A 201 13.28 4.19 -1.56
N ILE A 202 12.74 4.27 -2.77
CA ILE A 202 11.39 3.77 -3.08
C ILE A 202 11.33 2.91 -4.33
N ILE A 203 10.27 2.09 -4.41
CA ILE A 203 9.74 1.47 -5.62
C ILE A 203 8.34 2.04 -5.84
N ASP A 204 8.04 2.49 -7.05
CA ASP A 204 6.73 3.03 -7.40
C ASP A 204 6.42 2.87 -8.90
N SER A 205 5.26 3.35 -9.32
CA SER A 205 4.96 3.62 -10.72
C SER A 205 4.58 5.08 -10.91
N THR A 206 5.27 5.81 -11.80
CA THR A 206 5.06 7.25 -11.96
C THR A 206 5.22 7.72 -13.40
N ALA A 207 4.56 8.82 -13.74
CA ALA A 207 4.71 9.53 -15.01
C ALA A 207 5.97 10.42 -15.05
N THR A 208 6.53 10.79 -13.90
CA THR A 208 7.73 11.64 -13.81
C THR A 208 8.77 11.02 -12.89
N ARG A 209 10.04 11.04 -13.29
CA ARG A 209 11.14 10.44 -12.53
C ARG A 209 11.46 11.18 -11.22
N HIS A 210 12.03 10.47 -10.25
CA HIS A 210 12.54 11.00 -8.98
C HIS A 210 13.97 11.57 -9.09
N GLY A 211 14.16 12.50 -10.03
CA GLY A 211 15.47 13.12 -10.28
C GLY A 211 16.41 12.25 -11.12
N HIS A 212 17.71 12.56 -11.07
CA HIS A 212 18.70 11.96 -11.98
C HIS A 212 19.05 10.50 -11.65
N SER A 213 18.95 10.11 -10.38
CA SER A 213 19.27 8.75 -9.93
C SER A 213 18.08 7.77 -9.99
N ASP A 214 16.99 8.17 -10.63
CA ASP A 214 15.85 7.27 -10.89
C ASP A 214 16.26 6.21 -11.92
N SER A 215 15.78 4.98 -11.76
CA SER A 215 16.08 3.90 -12.71
C SER A 215 15.38 4.07 -14.07
N ARG A 216 14.44 5.01 -14.18
CA ARG A 216 13.84 5.45 -15.46
C ARG A 216 14.80 6.45 -16.09
N HIS A 217 15.73 5.93 -16.89
CA HIS A 217 16.89 6.68 -17.34
C HIS A 217 16.56 7.68 -18.47
N LYS A 218 15.46 7.48 -19.22
CA LYS A 218 15.01 8.43 -20.24
C LYS A 218 13.85 9.31 -19.75
N ALA A 219 13.84 10.58 -20.15
CA ALA A 219 12.80 11.53 -19.74
C ALA A 219 11.37 11.14 -20.18
N ALA A 220 11.24 10.31 -21.23
CA ALA A 220 9.97 9.77 -21.69
C ALA A 220 9.59 8.43 -21.03
N GLU A 221 10.49 7.80 -20.27
CA GLU A 221 10.22 6.53 -19.59
C GLU A 221 9.37 6.78 -18.34
N THR A 222 8.22 6.14 -18.31
CA THR A 222 7.24 6.20 -17.21
C THR A 222 6.99 4.79 -16.68
N GLY A 223 6.16 4.64 -15.66
CA GLY A 223 5.75 3.32 -15.16
C GLY A 223 6.60 2.87 -13.97
N LEU A 224 6.80 1.57 -13.81
CA LEU A 224 7.54 0.92 -12.73
C LEU A 224 9.02 1.35 -12.71
N GLY A 225 9.56 1.54 -11.52
CA GLY A 225 10.96 1.84 -11.34
C GLY A 225 11.31 2.14 -9.88
N THR A 226 12.53 2.61 -9.69
CA THR A 226 13.08 2.94 -8.37
C THR A 226 13.60 4.35 -8.35
N GLY A 227 13.50 4.98 -7.19
CA GLY A 227 13.92 6.36 -7.01
C GLY A 227 14.23 6.67 -5.56
N SER A 228 14.34 7.96 -5.26
CA SER A 228 14.42 8.42 -3.87
C SER A 228 13.67 9.72 -3.72
N ILE A 229 12.76 9.74 -2.76
CA ILE A 229 12.04 10.94 -2.31
C ILE A 229 12.68 11.47 -1.03
N VAL A 230 12.21 12.63 -0.59
CA VAL A 230 12.50 13.14 0.75
C VAL A 230 11.19 13.36 1.49
N LEU A 231 11.06 12.82 2.71
CA LEU A 231 10.00 13.20 3.63
C LEU A 231 10.49 14.35 4.51
N VAL A 232 9.63 15.36 4.67
CA VAL A 232 9.83 16.44 5.64
C VAL A 232 9.03 16.09 6.89
N VAL A 233 9.69 16.13 8.04
CA VAL A 233 9.10 15.78 9.33
C VAL A 233 8.98 16.99 10.25
N ASP A 234 8.06 16.93 11.21
CA ASP A 234 8.03 17.81 12.37
C ASP A 234 8.94 17.29 13.50
N ASP A 235 8.98 18.00 14.63
CA ASP A 235 9.82 17.68 15.79
C ASP A 235 9.45 16.34 16.45
N SER A 236 8.23 15.83 16.24
CA SER A 236 7.82 14.49 16.69
C SER A 236 8.28 13.37 15.77
N GLY A 237 8.81 13.72 14.59
CA GLY A 237 9.20 12.78 13.54
C GLY A 237 8.03 12.38 12.61
N LYS A 238 6.87 13.03 12.73
CA LYS A 238 5.71 12.79 11.86
C LYS A 238 5.92 13.45 10.51
N ALA A 239 5.60 12.74 9.43
CA ALA A 239 5.72 13.28 8.08
C ALA A 239 4.64 14.34 7.81
N ILE A 240 5.07 15.56 7.47
CA ILE A 240 4.22 16.72 7.20
C ILE A 240 4.32 17.22 5.75
N GLY A 241 5.21 16.63 4.96
CA GLY A 241 5.39 16.97 3.56
C GLY A 241 6.45 16.13 2.88
N TYR A 242 6.67 16.39 1.60
CA TYR A 242 7.66 15.66 0.81
C TYR A 242 8.36 16.57 -0.20
N ARG A 243 9.50 16.10 -0.71
CA ARG A 243 10.10 16.55 -1.97
C ARG A 243 10.09 15.38 -2.93
N TRP A 244 9.73 15.66 -4.19
CA TRP A 244 9.63 14.64 -5.24
C TRP A 244 10.95 13.91 -5.52
N SER A 245 12.08 14.57 -5.31
CA SER A 245 13.40 13.96 -5.47
C SER A 245 14.40 14.53 -4.46
N ARG A 246 15.60 13.95 -4.44
CA ARG A 246 16.76 14.45 -3.69
C ARG A 246 17.41 15.70 -4.29
N SER A 247 16.92 16.18 -5.45
CA SER A 247 17.46 17.40 -6.07
C SER A 247 17.22 18.60 -5.17
N GLU A 248 18.22 19.49 -5.05
CA GLU A 248 18.09 20.75 -4.31
C GLU A 248 16.96 21.63 -4.86
N ASN A 249 16.68 21.53 -6.17
CA ASN A 249 15.59 22.24 -6.84
C ASN A 249 14.22 21.58 -6.67
N SER A 250 14.14 20.41 -6.03
CA SER A 250 12.87 19.73 -5.78
C SER A 250 12.08 20.51 -4.74
N ARG A 251 10.96 21.10 -5.16
CA ARG A 251 10.06 21.85 -4.28
C ARG A 251 9.54 20.98 -3.14
N ARG A 252 9.37 21.61 -1.98
CA ARG A 252 8.67 21.03 -0.83
C ARG A 252 7.17 21.16 -1.06
N HIS A 253 6.45 20.08 -0.79
CA HIS A 253 5.00 20.03 -0.79
C HIS A 253 4.49 19.63 0.59
N THR A 254 3.72 20.50 1.23
CA THR A 254 3.00 20.17 2.47
C THR A 254 1.71 19.45 2.10
N THR A 255 1.49 18.28 2.69
CA THR A 255 0.29 17.47 2.45
C THR A 255 0.14 16.43 3.56
N LYS A 256 -1.03 15.81 3.64
CA LYS A 256 -1.26 14.68 4.54
C LYS A 256 -0.55 13.44 4.00
N ILE A 257 0.29 12.83 4.84
CA ILE A 257 1.06 11.62 4.54
C ILE A 257 0.64 10.53 5.52
N ALA A 258 0.44 9.32 5.01
CA ALA A 258 0.20 8.13 5.80
C ALA A 258 1.31 7.10 5.54
N LEU A 259 1.77 6.50 6.63
CA LEU A 259 2.84 5.51 6.64
C LEU A 259 2.27 4.22 7.23
N THR A 260 2.51 3.08 6.58
CA THR A 260 1.98 1.80 7.07
C THR A 260 2.86 0.63 6.75
N ARG A 261 2.76 -0.41 7.57
CA ARG A 261 3.40 -1.70 7.41
C ARG A 261 2.33 -2.78 7.21
N LEU A 262 2.59 -3.69 6.29
CA LEU A 262 1.87 -4.96 6.25
C LEU A 262 2.50 -5.93 7.25
N GLU A 263 1.69 -6.50 8.11
CA GLU A 263 2.07 -7.56 9.06
C GLU A 263 1.71 -8.91 8.46
#